data_AF-A0A2V9Z6N3-F1
#
_entry.id   AF-A0A2V9Z6N3-F1
#
_cell.length_a   1.000
_cell.length_b   1.000
_cell.length_c   1.000
_cell.angle_alpha   90.00
_cell.angle_beta   90.00
_cell.angle_gamma   90.00
#
_symmetry.space_group_name_H-M   'P 1'
#
loop_
_entity.id
_entity.type
_entity.pdbx_description
1 polymer ?
#
loop_
_entity_poly.entity_id
_entity_poly.type
_entity_poly.pdbx_seq_one_letter_code
_entity_poly.pdbx_strand_id
1 'polypeptide(L)'
;MTPLAILVMFLVVTIILIAVIVAMPGVTRTRSGKVLGFLALFLLPAIGGWAGFNEHMERSKTTRFCLSCHIMEPYGRSLYVDDKNWVPAWHFQNNRVPRNRACFTCHTDYTLYGDYKAKIRGFHHVWAQYVTGPKVPIHLYEPYNNRECLHCHGEARVFLENPIHAAQIDELRDNATSCLISGCHDTVHNVDHLSEVKFWKP
;
A
#
# COMPACT_ATOMS: atom_id res chain seq x y z
N MET A 1 4.08 11.36 -23.19
CA MET A 1 5.44 10.93 -22.79
C MET A 1 5.31 9.90 -21.68
N THR A 2 6.09 8.82 -21.69
CA THR A 2 6.08 7.84 -20.59
C THR A 2 6.73 8.44 -19.34
N PRO A 3 6.41 7.96 -18.11
CA PRO A 3 7.07 8.42 -16.88
C PRO A 3 8.59 8.29 -16.95
N LEU A 4 9.08 7.24 -17.62
CA LEU A 4 10.50 7.03 -17.88
C LEU A 4 11.11 8.12 -18.77
N ALA A 5 10.43 8.53 -19.84
CA ALA A 5 10.91 9.59 -20.73
C ALA A 5 10.99 10.94 -20.01
N ILE A 6 10.04 11.23 -19.12
CA ILE A 6 10.04 12.45 -18.30
C ILE A 6 11.22 12.44 -17.33
N LEU A 7 11.45 11.31 -16.64
CA LEU A 7 12.58 11.15 -15.73
C LEU A 7 13.92 11.32 -16.44
N VAL A 8 14.11 10.66 -17.59
CA VAL A 8 15.35 10.73 -18.39
C VAL A 8 15.61 12.16 -18.84
N MET A 9 14.60 12.84 -19.36
CA MET A 9 14.72 14.24 -19.77
C MET A 9 15.13 15.12 -18.57
N PHE A 10 14.49 14.94 -17.41
CA PHE A 10 14.78 15.71 -16.21
C PHE A 10 16.22 15.50 -15.71
N LEU A 11 16.69 14.26 -15.71
CA LEU A 11 18.08 13.92 -15.37
C LEU A 11 19.08 14.53 -16.35
N VAL A 12 18.82 14.42 -17.65
CA VAL A 12 19.70 14.98 -18.69
C VAL A 12 19.80 16.49 -18.56
N VAL A 13 18.67 17.20 -18.40
CA VAL A 13 18.67 18.65 -18.19
C VAL A 13 19.45 19.03 -16.93
N THR A 14 19.23 18.31 -15.83
CA THR A 14 19.94 18.57 -14.57
C THR A 14 21.45 18.36 -14.73
N ILE A 15 21.87 17.26 -15.35
CA ILE A 15 23.29 16.95 -15.60
C ILE A 15 23.94 18.02 -16.49
N ILE A 16 23.27 18.45 -17.56
CA ILE A 16 23.77 19.49 -18.46
C ILE A 16 23.94 20.80 -17.69
N LEU A 17 22.96 21.21 -16.89
CA LEU A 17 23.03 22.45 -16.12
C LEU A 17 24.17 22.40 -15.09
N ILE A 18 24.34 21.27 -14.41
CA ILE A 18 25.46 21.06 -13.47
C ILE A 18 26.80 21.13 -14.21
N ALA A 19 26.93 20.44 -15.34
CA ALA A 19 28.14 20.46 -16.16
C ALA A 19 28.50 21.87 -16.63
N VAL A 20 27.51 22.66 -17.06
CA VAL A 20 27.67 24.07 -17.44
C VAL A 20 28.17 24.92 -16.27
N ILE A 21 27.61 24.75 -15.07
CA ILE A 21 28.03 25.49 -13.88
C ILE A 21 29.45 25.13 -13.45
N VAL A 22 29.81 23.84 -13.52
CA VAL A 22 31.14 23.34 -13.16
C VAL A 22 32.19 23.76 -14.18
N ALA A 23 31.89 23.66 -15.48
CA ALA A 23 32.82 24.03 -16.55
C ALA A 23 32.97 25.54 -16.72
N MET A 24 31.94 26.33 -16.38
CA MET A 24 31.94 27.79 -16.51
C MET A 24 31.54 28.47 -15.19
N PRO A 25 32.40 28.41 -14.15
CA PRO A 25 32.08 28.99 -12.84
C PRO A 25 31.81 30.50 -12.90
N GLY A 26 32.33 31.19 -13.92
CA GLY A 26 32.04 32.60 -14.20
C GLY A 26 30.54 32.93 -14.38
N VAL A 27 29.73 31.95 -14.81
CA VAL A 27 28.26 32.11 -14.93
C VAL A 27 27.66 32.51 -13.58
N THR A 28 28.12 31.90 -12.49
CA THR A 28 27.58 32.13 -11.13
C THR A 28 27.99 33.47 -10.49
N ARG A 29 28.78 34.30 -11.17
CA ARG A 29 29.17 35.64 -10.66
C ARG A 29 28.03 36.64 -10.67
N THR A 30 27.14 36.55 -11.66
CA THR A 30 25.99 37.46 -11.79
C THR A 30 24.84 37.03 -10.87
N ARG A 31 23.95 37.97 -10.50
CA ARG A 31 22.75 37.63 -9.71
C ARG A 31 21.91 36.54 -10.38
N SER A 32 21.72 36.64 -11.69
CA SER A 32 20.98 35.65 -12.49
C SER A 32 21.65 34.27 -12.48
N GLY A 33 22.98 34.23 -12.58
CA GLY A 33 23.73 32.99 -12.52
C GLY A 33 23.72 32.31 -11.15
N LYS A 34 23.66 33.07 -10.05
CA LYS A 34 23.44 32.51 -8.70
C LYS A 34 22.07 31.87 -8.57
N VAL A 35 21.03 32.50 -9.12
CA VAL A 35 19.68 31.92 -9.16
C VAL A 35 19.68 30.65 -10.00
N LEU A 36 20.28 30.66 -11.19
CA LEU A 36 20.41 29.46 -12.02
C LEU A 36 21.17 28.33 -11.29
N GLY A 37 22.26 28.67 -10.60
CA GLY A 37 23.02 27.73 -9.77
C GLY A 37 22.17 27.10 -8.67
N PHE A 38 21.38 27.91 -7.96
CA PHE A 38 20.45 27.41 -6.95
C PHE A 38 19.40 26.47 -7.55
N LEU A 39 18.80 26.85 -8.68
CA LEU A 39 17.79 26.04 -9.35
C LEU A 39 18.36 24.69 -9.82
N ALA A 40 19.55 24.70 -10.44
CA ALA A 40 20.17 23.52 -11.00
C ALA A 40 20.73 22.56 -9.95
N LEU A 41 21.36 23.09 -8.89
CA LEU A 41 22.06 22.27 -7.90
C LEU A 41 21.18 21.85 -6.72
N PHE A 42 20.11 22.59 -6.44
CA PHE A 42 19.26 22.34 -5.27
C PHE A 42 17.81 22.09 -5.66
N LEU A 43 17.15 23.04 -6.31
CA LEU A 43 15.70 22.95 -6.52
C LEU A 43 15.32 21.79 -7.45
N LEU A 44 15.97 21.68 -8.61
CA LEU A 44 15.69 20.61 -9.56
C LEU A 44 15.97 19.22 -8.97
N PRO A 45 17.15 18.94 -8.37
CA PRO A 45 17.39 17.67 -7.67
C PRO A 45 16.38 17.40 -6.55
N ALA A 46 16.00 18.40 -5.76
CA ALA A 46 15.03 18.24 -4.69
C ALA A 46 13.64 17.86 -5.22
N ILE A 47 13.16 18.52 -6.28
CA ILE A 47 11.88 18.20 -6.93
C ILE A 47 11.94 16.79 -7.54
N GLY A 48 13.03 16.44 -8.22
CA GLY A 48 13.22 15.11 -8.81
C GLY A 48 13.23 14.01 -7.75
N GLY A 49 13.97 14.22 -6.66
CA GLY A 49 14.00 13.30 -5.52
C GLY A 49 12.63 13.16 -4.85
N TRP A 50 11.93 14.27 -4.62
CA TRP A 50 10.59 14.27 -4.05
C TRP A 50 9.59 13.55 -4.96
N ALA A 51 9.56 13.85 -6.27
CA ALA A 51 8.66 13.20 -7.21
C ALA A 51 8.92 11.69 -7.30
N GLY A 52 10.20 11.29 -7.40
CA GLY A 52 10.59 9.88 -7.40
C GLY A 52 10.19 9.16 -6.12
N PHE A 53 10.42 9.78 -4.96
CA PHE A 53 10.00 9.24 -3.67
C PHE A 53 8.48 9.01 -3.61
N ASN A 54 7.68 10.00 -4.02
CA ASN A 54 6.22 9.87 -4.03
C ASN A 54 5.73 8.75 -4.96
N GLU A 55 6.30 8.63 -6.15
CA GLU A 55 5.97 7.54 -7.08
C GLU A 55 6.28 6.17 -6.48
N HIS A 56 7.44 6.00 -5.84
CA HIS A 56 7.78 4.74 -5.15
C HIS A 56 6.87 4.47 -3.94
N MET A 57 6.46 5.51 -3.21
CA MET A 57 5.48 5.38 -2.13
C MET A 57 4.10 4.97 -2.62
N GLU A 58 3.63 5.48 -3.75
CA GLU A 58 2.38 5.05 -4.37
C GLU A 58 2.47 3.65 -4.97
N ARG A 59 3.56 3.33 -5.67
CA ARG A 59 3.78 1.99 -6.25
C ARG A 59 3.84 0.89 -5.19
N SER A 60 4.40 1.20 -4.02
CA SER A 60 4.44 0.26 -2.89
C SER A 60 3.08 0.04 -2.21
N LYS A 61 2.01 0.71 -2.64
CA LYS A 61 0.62 0.42 -2.25
C LYS A 61 -0.04 -0.60 -3.19
N THR A 62 0.65 -1.01 -4.26
CA THR A 62 0.03 -1.87 -5.26
C THR A 62 0.00 -3.33 -4.85
N THR A 63 -1.07 -4.05 -5.20
CA THR A 63 -1.20 -5.50 -5.01
C THR A 63 -0.01 -6.25 -5.63
N ARG A 64 0.44 -5.82 -6.81
CA ARG A 64 1.62 -6.41 -7.47
C ARG A 64 2.90 -6.26 -6.64
N PHE A 65 3.09 -5.13 -5.96
CA PHE A 65 4.23 -4.93 -5.08
C PHE A 65 4.13 -5.80 -3.82
N CYS A 66 2.95 -5.86 -3.18
CA CYS A 66 2.75 -6.73 -2.02
C CYS A 66 3.03 -8.21 -2.34
N LEU A 67 2.64 -8.66 -3.52
CA LEU A 67 2.81 -10.04 -3.98
C LEU A 67 4.16 -10.30 -4.68
N SER A 68 5.08 -9.35 -4.71
CA SER A 68 6.39 -9.58 -5.34
C SER A 68 7.32 -10.47 -4.52
N CYS A 69 7.01 -10.68 -3.25
CA CYS A 69 7.74 -11.61 -2.38
C CYS A 69 7.08 -13.00 -2.42
N HIS A 70 7.88 -14.05 -2.64
CA HIS A 70 7.37 -15.42 -2.73
C HIS A 70 6.55 -15.86 -1.50
N ILE A 71 6.93 -15.42 -0.30
CA ILE A 71 6.22 -15.74 0.94
C ILE A 71 4.77 -15.21 0.97
N MET A 72 4.46 -14.21 0.13
CA MET A 72 3.12 -13.65 -0.01
C MET A 72 2.27 -14.38 -1.06
N GLU A 73 2.82 -15.36 -1.78
CA GLU A 73 2.11 -16.10 -2.84
C GLU A 73 0.82 -16.78 -2.34
N PRO A 74 0.78 -17.49 -1.19
CA PRO A 74 -0.45 -18.08 -0.69
C PRO A 74 -1.55 -17.04 -0.42
N TYR A 75 -1.16 -15.87 0.09
CA TYR A 75 -2.08 -14.74 0.30
C TYR A 75 -2.60 -14.19 -1.02
N GLY A 76 -1.75 -14.12 -2.05
CA GLY A 76 -2.18 -13.77 -3.41
C GLY A 76 -3.17 -14.78 -3.99
N ARG A 77 -2.95 -16.08 -3.77
CA ARG A 77 -3.85 -17.16 -4.20
C ARG A 77 -5.20 -17.09 -3.49
N SER A 78 -5.22 -16.72 -2.20
CA SER A 78 -6.47 -16.57 -1.43
C SER A 78 -7.44 -15.55 -2.05
N LEU A 79 -6.96 -14.59 -2.85
CA LEU A 79 -7.79 -13.63 -3.57
C LEU A 79 -8.68 -14.27 -4.65
N TYR A 80 -8.35 -15.50 -5.08
CA TYR A 80 -9.01 -16.22 -6.16
C TYR A 80 -9.82 -17.42 -5.66
N VAL A 81 -10.04 -17.56 -4.36
CA VAL A 81 -10.90 -18.64 -3.84
C VAL A 81 -12.35 -18.41 -4.27
N ASP A 82 -12.98 -19.43 -4.82
CA ASP A 82 -14.38 -19.39 -5.29
C ASP A 82 -15.35 -19.68 -4.13
N ASP A 83 -15.29 -18.83 -3.11
CA ASP A 83 -16.18 -18.87 -1.96
C ASP A 83 -16.40 -17.45 -1.44
N LYS A 84 -17.67 -17.07 -1.30
CA LYS A 84 -18.09 -15.76 -0.79
C LYS A 84 -17.73 -15.53 0.68
N ASN A 85 -17.50 -16.59 1.45
CA ASN A 85 -17.14 -16.50 2.87
C ASN A 85 -15.69 -16.07 3.05
N TRP A 86 -14.85 -16.24 2.03
CA TRP A 86 -13.48 -15.76 2.03
C TRP A 86 -13.45 -14.26 1.81
N VAL A 87 -13.30 -13.50 2.90
CA VAL A 87 -13.32 -12.04 2.90
C VAL A 87 -12.42 -11.44 1.80
N PRO A 88 -11.12 -11.77 1.68
CA PRO A 88 -10.25 -11.16 0.68
C PRO A 88 -10.66 -11.53 -0.76
N ALA A 89 -11.11 -12.76 -0.99
CA ALA A 89 -11.58 -13.23 -2.29
C ALA A 89 -12.83 -12.46 -2.74
N TRP A 90 -13.83 -12.40 -1.86
CA TRP A 90 -15.08 -11.73 -2.13
C TRP A 90 -14.89 -10.25 -2.43
N HIS A 91 -13.97 -9.58 -1.72
CA HIS A 91 -13.67 -8.16 -1.95
C HIS A 91 -12.89 -7.93 -3.26
N PHE A 92 -11.92 -8.78 -3.56
CA PHE A 92 -11.06 -8.64 -4.75
C PHE A 92 -11.80 -8.96 -6.05
N GLN A 93 -12.51 -10.11 -6.09
CA GLN A 93 -13.14 -10.61 -7.31
C GLN A 93 -14.31 -9.72 -7.74
N ASN A 94 -15.08 -9.21 -6.77
CA ASN A 94 -16.26 -8.36 -7.01
C ASN A 94 -15.94 -6.86 -7.05
N ASN A 95 -14.68 -6.45 -7.13
CA ASN A 95 -14.26 -5.04 -7.15
C ASN A 95 -14.81 -4.20 -5.98
N ARG A 96 -15.01 -4.81 -4.80
CA ARG A 96 -15.39 -4.07 -3.59
C ARG A 96 -14.22 -3.27 -3.02
N VAL A 97 -13.01 -3.64 -3.41
CA VAL A 97 -11.78 -2.86 -3.24
C VAL A 97 -11.07 -2.72 -4.59
N PRO A 98 -10.28 -1.66 -4.81
CA PRO A 98 -9.52 -1.52 -6.05
C PRO A 98 -8.52 -2.67 -6.22
N ARG A 99 -8.65 -3.46 -7.29
CA ARG A 99 -7.78 -4.65 -7.53
C ARG A 99 -6.28 -4.33 -7.51
N ASN A 100 -5.90 -3.14 -7.97
CA ASN A 100 -4.50 -2.72 -8.00
C ASN A 100 -3.95 -2.34 -6.63
N ARG A 101 -4.77 -2.16 -5.59
CA ARG A 101 -4.36 -1.78 -4.22
C ARG A 101 -5.01 -2.66 -3.13
N ALA A 102 -5.64 -3.77 -3.50
CA ALA A 102 -6.46 -4.60 -2.62
C ALA A 102 -5.80 -4.97 -1.29
N CYS A 103 -4.53 -5.38 -1.31
CA CYS A 103 -3.80 -5.69 -0.07
C CYS A 103 -3.64 -4.44 0.81
N PHE A 104 -3.22 -3.32 0.23
CA PHE A 104 -2.98 -2.08 0.97
C PHE A 104 -4.27 -1.47 1.51
N THR A 105 -5.39 -1.61 0.79
CA THR A 105 -6.70 -1.12 1.23
C THR A 105 -7.12 -1.72 2.57
N CYS A 106 -6.86 -3.01 2.81
CA CYS A 106 -7.21 -3.66 4.08
C CYS A 106 -6.07 -3.64 5.12
N HIS A 107 -4.81 -3.60 4.68
CA HIS A 107 -3.64 -3.69 5.57
C HIS A 107 -2.97 -2.34 5.88
N THR A 108 -3.61 -1.23 5.54
CA THR A 108 -3.27 0.10 6.05
C THR A 108 -4.26 0.49 7.14
N ASP A 109 -3.85 1.39 8.04
CA ASP A 109 -4.75 1.91 9.06
C ASP A 109 -5.44 3.16 8.50
N TYR A 110 -6.76 3.29 8.63
CA TYR A 110 -7.49 4.50 8.21
C TYR A 110 -7.38 5.60 9.28
N THR A 111 -6.15 6.03 9.55
CA THR A 111 -5.81 7.13 10.46
C THR A 111 -4.87 8.13 9.76
N LEU A 112 -4.71 9.34 10.31
CA LEU A 112 -3.88 10.40 9.72
C LEU A 112 -2.46 9.95 9.34
N TYR A 113 -1.90 8.99 10.08
CA TYR A 113 -0.55 8.46 9.85
C TYR A 113 -0.53 6.95 9.52
N GLY A 114 -1.67 6.35 9.20
CA GLY A 114 -1.75 4.90 8.98
C GLY A 114 -0.93 4.43 7.78
N ASP A 115 -0.95 5.20 6.69
CA ASP A 115 -0.08 4.97 5.54
C ASP A 115 1.41 4.94 5.94
N TYR A 116 1.84 5.91 6.74
CA TYR A 116 3.24 5.99 7.20
C TYR A 116 3.62 4.81 8.09
N LYS A 117 2.74 4.43 9.04
CA LYS A 117 2.93 3.22 9.86
C LYS A 117 3.01 1.95 9.02
N ALA A 118 2.15 1.82 8.00
CA ALA A 118 2.18 0.70 7.08
C ALA A 118 3.50 0.65 6.28
N LYS A 119 4.05 1.80 5.88
CA LYS A 119 5.37 1.86 5.22
C LYS A 119 6.52 1.47 6.14
N ILE A 120 6.52 1.91 7.40
CA ILE A 120 7.53 1.49 8.38
C ILE A 120 7.48 -0.03 8.59
N ARG A 121 6.29 -0.60 8.75
CA ARG A 121 6.10 -2.06 8.80
C ARG A 121 6.63 -2.75 7.54
N GLY A 122 6.39 -2.16 6.36
CA GLY A 122 6.96 -2.61 5.10
C GLY A 122 8.50 -2.69 5.10
N PHE A 123 9.19 -1.69 5.66
CA PHE A 123 10.65 -1.75 5.83
C PHE A 123 11.08 -2.87 6.76
N HIS A 124 10.34 -3.09 7.85
CA HIS A 124 10.59 -4.23 8.74
C HIS A 124 10.42 -5.57 8.00
N HIS A 125 9.43 -5.70 7.11
CA HIS A 125 9.27 -6.92 6.29
C HIS A 125 10.45 -7.15 5.34
N VAL A 126 10.97 -6.09 4.71
CA VAL A 126 12.17 -6.17 3.87
C VAL A 126 13.36 -6.63 4.70
N TRP A 127 13.57 -6.01 5.87
CA TRP A 127 14.63 -6.42 6.79
C TRP A 127 14.49 -7.90 7.21
N ALA A 128 13.27 -8.33 7.54
CA ALA A 128 13.01 -9.71 7.91
C ALA A 128 13.30 -10.68 6.76
N GLN A 129 12.92 -10.32 5.53
CA GLN A 129 13.13 -11.14 4.35
C GLN A 129 14.61 -11.34 4.00
N TYR A 130 15.44 -10.31 4.20
CA TYR A 130 16.85 -10.33 3.75
C TYR A 130 17.86 -10.62 4.86
N VAL A 131 17.54 -10.35 6.13
CA VAL A 131 18.53 -10.39 7.21
C VAL A 131 18.19 -11.41 8.28
N THR A 132 17.00 -11.35 8.87
CA THR A 132 16.67 -12.20 10.04
C THR A 132 15.99 -13.51 9.68
N GLY A 133 15.45 -13.61 8.47
CA GLY A 133 14.49 -14.65 8.08
C GLY A 133 13.06 -14.31 8.52
N PRO A 134 12.03 -14.57 7.68
CA PRO A 134 10.64 -14.37 8.05
C PRO A 134 10.18 -15.44 9.05
N LYS A 135 9.34 -15.03 10.00
CA LYS A 135 8.67 -15.97 10.93
C LYS A 135 7.41 -16.52 10.25
N VAL A 136 7.25 -17.84 10.30
CA VAL A 136 6.08 -18.56 9.80
C VAL A 136 5.45 -19.31 10.98
N PRO A 137 4.13 -19.25 11.18
CA PRO A 137 3.13 -18.54 10.35
C PRO A 137 3.22 -17.02 10.48
N ILE A 138 2.77 -16.31 9.43
CA ILE A 138 2.72 -14.85 9.43
C ILE A 138 1.50 -14.42 10.23
N HIS A 139 1.70 -13.52 11.18
CA HIS A 139 0.66 -12.94 12.00
C HIS A 139 0.64 -11.41 11.86
N LEU A 140 -0.51 -10.80 12.13
CA LEU A 140 -0.60 -9.36 12.31
C LEU A 140 0.16 -8.96 13.59
N TYR A 141 0.81 -7.80 13.56
CA TYR A 141 1.47 -7.24 14.74
C TYR A 141 0.50 -6.85 15.85
N GLU A 142 -0.70 -6.42 15.45
CA GLU A 142 -1.80 -6.02 16.31
C GLU A 142 -3.08 -6.67 15.77
N PRO A 143 -4.07 -6.97 16.64
CA PRO A 143 -5.37 -7.44 16.19
C PRO A 143 -5.99 -6.50 15.16
N TYR A 144 -6.69 -7.07 14.17
CA TYR A 144 -7.33 -6.28 13.12
C TYR A 144 -8.41 -5.38 13.71
N ASN A 145 -8.38 -4.09 13.37
CA ASN A 145 -9.31 -3.11 13.90
C ASN A 145 -10.56 -2.98 13.01
N ASN A 146 -11.74 -3.00 13.61
CA ASN A 146 -13.02 -2.88 12.90
C ASN A 146 -13.14 -1.59 12.10
N ARG A 147 -12.47 -0.50 12.51
CA ARG A 147 -12.42 0.75 11.75
C ARG A 147 -12.05 0.52 10.28
N GLU A 148 -11.14 -0.42 10.01
CA GLU A 148 -10.68 -0.63 8.64
C GLU A 148 -11.77 -1.29 7.77
N CYS A 149 -12.63 -2.11 8.37
CA CYS A 149 -13.85 -2.61 7.71
C CYS A 149 -14.91 -1.51 7.60
N LEU A 150 -15.13 -0.77 8.70
CA LEU A 150 -16.16 0.25 8.82
C LEU A 150 -15.92 1.47 7.94
N HIS A 151 -14.69 1.67 7.45
CA HIS A 151 -14.42 2.69 6.44
C HIS A 151 -15.34 2.57 5.20
N CYS A 152 -15.60 1.34 4.75
CA CYS A 152 -16.51 1.05 3.64
C CYS A 152 -17.88 0.57 4.12
N HIS A 153 -17.94 -0.12 5.28
CA HIS A 153 -19.16 -0.75 5.77
C HIS A 153 -19.99 0.09 6.74
N GLY A 154 -19.39 1.03 7.48
CA GLY A 154 -19.98 1.63 8.68
C GLY A 154 -21.25 2.44 8.43
N GLU A 155 -21.38 3.03 7.24
CA GLU A 155 -22.56 3.79 6.81
C GLU A 155 -23.36 3.06 5.72
N ALA A 156 -22.98 1.83 5.39
CA ALA A 156 -23.69 1.06 4.38
C ALA A 156 -25.06 0.63 4.92
N ARG A 157 -26.12 0.83 4.13
CA ARG A 157 -27.49 0.39 4.48
C ARG A 157 -27.53 -1.07 4.94
N VAL A 158 -26.82 -1.95 4.23
CA VAL A 158 -26.75 -3.39 4.54
C VAL A 158 -26.07 -3.69 5.88
N PHE A 159 -25.22 -2.78 6.38
CA PHE A 159 -24.62 -2.90 7.70
C PHE A 159 -25.60 -2.41 8.77
N LEU A 160 -26.17 -1.21 8.58
CA LEU A 160 -27.08 -0.57 9.52
C LEU A 160 -28.42 -1.31 9.71
N GLU A 161 -28.97 -1.90 8.63
CA GLU A 161 -30.26 -2.60 8.66
C GLU A 161 -30.14 -4.10 9.00
N ASN A 162 -28.91 -4.63 9.13
CA ASN A 162 -28.75 -6.03 9.51
C ASN A 162 -29.08 -6.22 11.00
N PRO A 163 -30.04 -7.11 11.37
CA PRO A 163 -30.44 -7.29 12.76
C PRO A 163 -29.31 -7.69 13.71
N ILE A 164 -28.33 -8.46 13.23
CA ILE A 164 -27.17 -8.90 14.02
C ILE A 164 -26.28 -7.69 14.29
N HIS A 165 -25.91 -6.92 13.26
CA HIS A 165 -25.09 -5.72 13.46
C HIS A 165 -25.80 -4.67 14.31
N ALA A 166 -27.09 -4.43 14.06
CA ALA A 166 -27.88 -3.44 14.78
C ALA A 166 -27.96 -3.72 16.29
N ALA A 167 -27.98 -4.98 16.70
CA ALA A 167 -28.03 -5.39 18.10
C ALA A 167 -26.76 -5.08 18.89
N GLN A 168 -25.61 -4.92 18.22
CA GLN A 168 -24.28 -4.75 18.83
C GLN A 168 -23.46 -3.65 18.11
N ILE A 169 -24.16 -2.66 17.52
CA ILE A 169 -23.52 -1.70 16.61
C ILE A 169 -22.46 -0.85 17.31
N ASP A 170 -22.69 -0.48 18.57
CA ASP A 170 -21.75 0.30 19.37
C ASP A 170 -20.50 -0.53 19.71
N GLU A 171 -20.66 -1.80 20.08
CA GLU A 171 -19.55 -2.72 20.35
C GLU A 171 -18.70 -2.98 19.10
N LEU A 172 -19.34 -3.07 17.92
CA LEU A 172 -18.64 -3.19 16.65
C LEU A 172 -17.88 -1.90 16.28
N ARG A 173 -18.47 -0.73 16.53
CA ARG A 173 -17.85 0.58 16.22
C ARG A 173 -16.67 0.89 17.14
N ASP A 174 -16.80 0.57 18.42
CA ASP A 174 -15.75 0.78 19.43
C ASP A 174 -14.71 -0.34 19.48
N ASN A 175 -14.81 -1.31 18.55
CA ASN A 175 -13.89 -2.44 18.42
C ASN A 175 -13.85 -3.35 19.66
N ALA A 176 -14.92 -3.36 20.46
CA ALA A 176 -15.10 -4.27 21.60
C ALA A 176 -15.40 -5.70 21.13
N THR A 177 -16.10 -5.85 20.01
CA THR A 177 -16.33 -7.14 19.33
C THR A 177 -15.74 -7.08 17.93
N SER A 178 -14.82 -7.98 17.57
CA SER A 178 -14.21 -7.97 16.24
C SER A 178 -15.20 -8.45 15.17
N CYS A 179 -15.20 -7.79 14.00
CA CYS A 179 -15.89 -8.29 12.81
C CYS A 179 -15.39 -9.68 12.39
N LEU A 180 -14.15 -10.02 12.73
CA LEU A 180 -13.48 -11.28 12.38
C LEU A 180 -13.62 -12.36 13.47
N ILE A 181 -14.49 -12.16 14.46
CA ILE A 181 -14.77 -13.18 15.48
C ILE A 181 -15.41 -14.41 14.83
N SER A 182 -15.16 -15.59 15.42
CA SER A 182 -15.68 -16.87 14.93
C SER A 182 -17.20 -16.82 14.75
N GLY A 183 -17.67 -17.29 13.59
CA GLY A 183 -19.08 -17.27 13.19
C GLY A 183 -19.53 -15.98 12.51
N CYS A 184 -18.67 -14.97 12.39
CA CYS A 184 -18.94 -13.73 11.64
C CYS A 184 -18.15 -13.70 10.31
N HIS A 185 -17.21 -12.77 10.15
CA HIS A 185 -16.34 -12.68 8.98
C HIS A 185 -14.98 -13.35 9.24
N ASP A 186 -14.98 -14.57 9.78
CA ASP A 186 -13.81 -15.25 10.33
C ASP A 186 -12.90 -15.92 9.29
N THR A 187 -13.39 -16.14 8.07
CA THR A 187 -12.61 -16.74 6.99
C THR A 187 -11.89 -15.65 6.19
N VAL A 188 -10.71 -15.28 6.67
CA VAL A 188 -9.86 -14.27 6.02
C VAL A 188 -8.98 -14.92 4.95
N HIS A 189 -7.66 -15.04 5.17
CA HIS A 189 -6.75 -15.60 4.18
C HIS A 189 -6.61 -17.12 4.23
N ASN A 190 -6.91 -17.74 5.38
CA ASN A 190 -6.88 -19.18 5.66
C ASN A 190 -5.89 -19.99 4.78
N VAL A 191 -4.62 -19.56 4.77
CA VAL A 191 -3.65 -19.99 3.75
C VAL A 191 -3.30 -21.48 3.83
N ASP A 192 -3.47 -22.08 5.02
CA ASP A 192 -3.16 -23.49 5.27
C ASP A 192 -4.16 -24.45 4.60
N HIS A 193 -5.39 -23.99 4.33
CA HIS A 193 -6.45 -24.81 3.71
C HIS A 193 -6.67 -24.51 2.22
N LEU A 194 -5.74 -23.80 1.57
CA LEU A 194 -5.85 -23.45 0.14
C LEU A 194 -5.87 -24.65 -0.81
N SER A 195 -5.35 -25.81 -0.40
CA SER A 195 -5.40 -27.04 -1.19
C SER A 195 -6.79 -27.68 -1.24
N GLU A 196 -7.68 -27.29 -0.34
CA GLU A 196 -8.99 -27.92 -0.13
C GLU A 196 -10.13 -27.13 -0.78
N VAL A 197 -9.84 -25.93 -1.30
CA VAL A 197 -10.84 -25.02 -1.86
C VAL A 197 -10.73 -24.90 -3.38
N LYS A 198 -11.85 -24.53 -4.00
CA LYS A 198 -11.91 -24.25 -5.43
C LYS A 198 -11.42 -22.84 -5.71
N PHE A 199 -10.81 -22.66 -6.88
CA PHE A 199 -10.33 -21.36 -7.35
C PHE A 199 -11.16 -20.88 -8.53
N TRP A 200 -11.58 -19.62 -8.49
CA TRP A 200 -12.17 -18.91 -9.60
C TRP A 200 -11.08 -18.58 -10.63
N LYS A 201 -11.40 -18.80 -11.91
CA LYS A 201 -10.54 -18.46 -13.03
C LYS A 201 -11.24 -17.35 -13.85
N PRO A 202 -10.70 -16.11 -13.85
CA PRO A 202 -11.22 -15.01 -14.65
C PRO A 202 -11.14 -15.24 -16.15
#